data_AF-A0A0M8ZQI8-F1
#
_entry.id   AF-A0A0M8ZQI8-F1
#
_cell.length_a   1.000
_cell.length_b   1.000
_cell.length_c   1.000
_cell.angle_alpha   90.00
_cell.angle_beta   90.00
_cell.angle_gamma   90.00
#
_symmetry.space_group_name_H-M   'P 1'
#
loop_
_entity.id
_entity.type
_entity.pdbx_description
1 polymer ?
#
loop_
_entity_poly.entity_id
_entity_poly.type
_entity_poly.pdbx_seq_one_letter_code
_entity_poly.pdbx_strand_id
1 'polypeptide(L)'
;FTVYGSGNLELKDEDRSGRPATTDTDIIKTVLTENPRYSVREIVDATNIPKTTVHKHLIKIGYANRYEVWVLHLLTETGLMNRVSTCDLLLQRHERDPFLKRGVVFHHDYARPHVVLAVRQKLLKSKLKQFWKEGIMRLPERWKKVIKQSCSYIT
;
A
#
# COMPACT_ATOMS: atom_id res chain seq x y z
N PHE A 1 52.53 -17.31 22.44
CA PHE A 1 52.70 -18.59 21.72
C PHE A 1 51.72 -19.64 22.27
N THR A 2 50.41 -19.53 21.97
CA THR A 2 49.40 -20.50 22.44
C THR A 2 48.21 -20.69 21.47
N VAL A 3 48.37 -20.41 20.17
CA VAL A 3 47.26 -20.56 19.19
C VAL A 3 47.27 -21.91 18.47
N TYR A 4 48.38 -22.66 18.49
CA TYR A 4 48.51 -23.91 17.74
C TYR A 4 48.20 -25.19 18.54
N GLY A 5 47.62 -25.08 19.75
CA GLY A 5 47.26 -26.24 20.58
C GLY A 5 45.89 -26.87 20.28
N SER A 6 45.04 -26.20 19.49
CA SER A 6 43.63 -26.56 19.33
C SER A 6 43.21 -26.69 17.87
N GLY A 7 43.93 -27.48 17.05
CA GLY A 7 43.45 -28.04 15.77
C GLY A 7 42.82 -27.11 14.72
N ASN A 8 42.87 -25.79 14.90
CA ASN A 8 42.12 -24.84 14.09
C ASN A 8 43.02 -24.34 12.96
N LEU A 9 42.85 -24.96 11.78
CA LEU A 9 43.58 -24.67 10.53
C LEU A 9 42.87 -23.59 9.68
N GLU A 10 41.81 -22.98 10.19
CA GLU A 10 41.03 -22.01 9.45
C GLU A 10 41.71 -20.63 9.48
N LEU A 11 42.35 -20.25 8.37
CA LEU A 11 43.10 -19.00 8.16
C LEU A 11 42.21 -17.76 7.98
N LYS A 12 40.90 -17.86 8.23
CA LYS A 12 39.99 -16.72 8.09
C LYS A 12 39.88 -16.00 9.42
N ASP A 13 40.08 -14.68 9.38
CA ASP A 13 39.76 -13.82 10.50
C ASP A 13 38.30 -14.06 10.91
N GLU A 14 38.06 -14.22 12.21
CA GLU A 14 36.71 -14.17 12.77
C GLU A 14 36.06 -12.81 12.44
N ASP A 15 34.73 -12.80 12.34
CA ASP A 15 33.99 -11.57 12.08
C ASP A 15 34.32 -10.53 13.15
N ARG A 16 35.04 -9.48 12.73
CA ARG A 16 35.43 -8.40 13.61
C ARG A 16 34.17 -7.73 14.16
N SER A 17 34.11 -7.49 15.46
CA SER A 17 33.06 -6.68 16.08
C SER A 17 33.17 -5.25 15.53
N GLY A 18 32.45 -4.96 14.46
CA GLY A 18 32.42 -3.66 13.81
C GLY A 18 31.76 -2.58 14.69
N ARG A 19 31.78 -1.34 14.20
CA ARG A 19 31.14 -0.19 14.86
C ARG A 19 29.64 -0.46 15.06
N PRO A 20 29.07 -0.22 16.27
CA PRO A 20 27.65 -0.46 16.51
C PRO A 20 26.81 0.49 15.65
N ALA A 21 25.97 -0.08 14.79
CA ALA A 21 25.06 0.64 13.88
C ALA A 21 23.59 0.56 14.33
N THR A 22 23.32 -0.02 15.50
CA THR A 22 21.99 -0.47 15.88
C THR A 22 21.12 0.66 16.44
N THR A 23 21.70 1.64 17.16
CA THR A 23 20.94 2.71 17.83
C THR A 23 20.15 3.58 16.86
N ASP A 24 20.74 3.96 15.72
CA ASP A 24 20.11 4.88 14.76
C ASP A 24 18.92 4.24 14.05
N THR A 25 18.93 2.92 13.85
CA THR A 25 17.86 2.20 13.15
C THR A 25 16.58 2.16 13.99
N ASP A 26 16.73 1.92 15.30
CA ASP A 26 15.58 1.80 16.20
C ASP A 26 14.92 3.16 16.46
N ILE A 27 15.72 4.23 16.55
CA ILE A 27 15.21 5.62 16.63
C ILE A 27 14.43 6.01 15.37
N ILE A 28 14.92 5.65 14.18
CA ILE A 28 14.19 5.92 12.93
C ILE A 28 12.88 5.12 12.88
N LYS A 29 12.88 3.88 13.36
CA LYS A 29 11.66 3.06 13.44
C LYS A 29 10.64 3.67 14.39
N THR A 30 11.04 4.16 15.56
CA THR A 30 10.10 4.76 16.54
C THR A 30 9.41 5.99 15.95
N VAL A 31 10.15 6.88 15.29
CA VAL A 31 9.58 8.08 14.64
C VAL A 31 8.59 7.69 13.52
N LEU A 32 8.92 6.67 12.73
CA LEU A 32 8.04 6.19 11.67
C LEU A 32 6.80 5.45 12.18
N THR A 33 6.86 4.84 13.38
CA THR A 33 5.69 4.22 14.01
C THR A 33 4.72 5.26 14.58
N GLU A 34 5.20 6.42 15.00
CA GLU A 34 4.35 7.52 15.45
C GLU A 34 3.62 8.18 14.27
N ASN A 35 4.35 8.48 13.19
CA ASN A 35 3.75 9.01 11.98
C ASN A 35 4.54 8.57 10.72
N PRO A 36 3.96 7.67 9.90
CA PRO A 36 4.63 7.16 8.71
C PRO A 36 4.71 8.19 7.56
N ARG A 37 4.13 9.39 7.71
CA ARG A 37 4.15 10.45 6.68
C ARG A 37 5.32 11.42 6.78
N TYR A 38 6.20 11.26 7.76
CA TYR A 38 7.35 12.14 7.87
C TYR A 38 8.23 12.05 6.62
N SER A 39 8.55 13.23 6.08
CA SER A 39 9.56 13.39 5.06
C SER A 39 10.94 13.12 5.66
N VAL A 40 11.91 12.78 4.79
CA VAL A 40 13.30 12.59 5.23
C VAL A 40 13.85 13.84 5.93
N ARG A 41 13.40 15.05 5.58
CA ARG A 41 13.82 16.28 6.26
C ARG A 41 13.28 16.35 7.69
N GLU A 42 12.00 16.08 7.88
CA GLU A 42 11.38 16.09 9.21
C GLU A 42 11.98 15.00 10.12
N ILE A 43 12.34 13.84 9.57
CA ILE A 43 13.05 12.80 10.33
C ILE A 43 14.43 13.28 10.75
N VAL A 44 15.16 13.97 9.87
CA VAL A 44 16.47 14.55 10.19
C VAL A 44 16.32 15.58 11.31
N ASP A 45 15.32 16.46 11.23
CA ASP A 45 15.08 17.48 12.24
C ASP A 45 14.67 16.87 13.59
N ALA A 46 13.87 15.80 13.59
CA ALA A 46 13.42 15.11 14.80
C ALA A 46 14.49 14.25 15.47
N THR A 47 15.35 13.59 14.68
CA THR A 47 16.35 12.64 15.20
C THR A 47 17.76 13.21 15.27
N ASN A 48 18.01 14.37 14.65
CA ASN A 48 19.32 14.95 14.42
C ASN A 48 20.31 14.01 13.69
N ILE A 49 19.79 12.99 13.00
CA ILE A 49 20.58 12.05 12.21
C ILE A 49 20.76 12.64 10.81
N PRO A 50 21.97 12.63 10.22
CA PRO A 50 22.20 13.17 8.89
C PRO A 50 21.35 12.45 7.83
N LYS A 51 20.84 13.23 6.87
CA LYS A 51 19.95 12.79 5.78
C LYS A 51 20.43 11.53 5.06
N THR A 52 21.73 11.41 4.80
CA THR A 52 22.33 10.27 4.10
C THR A 52 22.19 8.98 4.89
N THR A 53 22.34 9.05 6.22
CA THR A 53 22.15 7.92 7.13
C THR A 53 20.69 7.54 7.25
N VAL A 54 19.79 8.53 7.37
CA VAL A 54 18.34 8.28 7.37
C VAL A 54 17.91 7.57 6.07
N HIS A 55 18.37 8.06 4.91
CA HIS A 55 18.04 7.47 3.63
C HIS A 55 18.50 6.00 3.50
N LYS A 56 19.74 5.70 3.91
CA LYS A 56 20.27 4.32 3.92
C LYS A 56 19.45 3.40 4.81
N HIS A 57 19.06 3.86 6.00
CA HIS A 57 18.26 3.06 6.93
C HIS A 57 16.84 2.84 6.40
N LEU A 58 16.19 3.85 5.82
CA LEU A 58 14.87 3.69 5.20
C LEU A 58 14.89 2.60 4.12
N ILE A 59 15.90 2.60 3.25
CA ILE A 59 16.08 1.55 2.24
C ILE A 59 16.30 0.18 2.90
N LYS A 60 17.16 0.10 3.92
CA LYS A 60 17.46 -1.14 4.66
C LYS A 60 16.23 -1.74 5.34
N ILE A 61 15.33 -0.89 5.84
CA ILE A 61 14.06 -1.31 6.48
C ILE A 61 12.98 -1.60 5.41
N GLY A 62 13.21 -1.27 4.14
CA GLY A 62 12.26 -1.50 3.04
C GLY A 62 11.19 -0.42 2.90
N TYR A 63 11.37 0.74 3.54
CA TYR A 63 10.48 1.89 3.39
C TYR A 63 10.75 2.55 2.03
N ALA A 64 9.70 2.63 1.22
CA ALA A 64 9.68 3.39 -0.02
C ALA A 64 8.66 4.51 0.11
N ASN A 65 9.02 5.72 -0.31
CA ASN A 65 8.05 6.81 -0.43
C ASN A 65 7.06 6.44 -1.54
N ARG A 66 5.92 5.90 -1.11
CA ARG A 66 4.73 5.87 -1.93
C ARG A 66 4.06 7.19 -1.65
N TYR A 67 4.15 8.13 -2.60
CA TYR A 67 3.21 9.24 -2.67
C TYR A 67 1.84 8.58 -2.75
N GLU A 68 1.22 8.36 -1.59
CA GLU A 68 -0.10 7.75 -1.53
C GLU A 68 -0.99 8.60 -2.43
N VAL A 69 -1.71 7.91 -3.31
CA VAL A 69 -2.74 8.48 -4.17
C VAL A 69 -3.49 9.53 -3.37
N TRP A 70 -3.34 10.80 -3.76
CA TRP A 70 -4.09 11.89 -3.18
C TRP A 70 -5.57 11.61 -3.38
N VAL A 71 -6.22 11.16 -2.32
CA VAL A 71 -7.68 11.23 -2.18
C VAL A 71 -7.97 11.98 -0.89
N LEU A 72 -7.35 13.17 -0.75
CA LEU A 72 -7.86 14.16 0.19
C LEU A 72 -9.09 14.79 -0.44
N HIS A 73 -10.21 14.08 -0.36
CA HIS A 73 -11.47 14.75 -0.32
C HIS A 73 -11.70 14.99 1.17
N LEU A 74 -11.52 16.23 1.63
CA LEU A 74 -12.19 16.66 2.85
C LEU A 74 -13.69 16.56 2.54
N LEU A 75 -14.23 15.34 2.61
CA LEU A 75 -15.63 15.09 2.31
C LEU A 75 -16.38 15.76 3.44
N THR A 76 -17.17 16.77 3.09
CA THR A 76 -18.23 17.27 3.95
C THR A 76 -19.07 16.08 4.43
N GLU A 77 -19.73 16.21 5.57
CA GLU A 77 -20.61 15.17 6.13
C GLU A 77 -21.57 14.60 5.07
N THR A 78 -22.07 15.47 4.18
CA THR A 78 -22.87 15.13 3.00
C THR A 78 -22.14 14.22 1.99
N GLY A 79 -20.85 14.45 1.74
CA GLY A 79 -20.03 13.61 0.88
C GLY A 79 -19.78 12.22 1.47
N LEU A 80 -19.66 12.10 2.79
CA LEU A 80 -19.55 10.81 3.48
C LEU A 80 -20.88 10.03 3.37
N MET A 81 -22.00 10.68 3.65
CA MET A 81 -23.32 10.06 3.53
C MET A 81 -23.61 9.62 2.08
N ASN A 82 -23.29 10.44 1.09
CA ASN A 82 -23.45 10.09 -0.32
C ASN A 82 -22.62 8.85 -0.70
N ARG A 83 -21.40 8.73 -0.16
CA ARG A 83 -20.55 7.55 -0.39
C ARG A 83 -21.13 6.31 0.25
N VAL A 84 -21.58 6.38 1.49
CA VAL A 84 -22.21 5.25 2.19
C VAL A 84 -23.47 4.81 1.43
N SER A 85 -24.34 5.75 1.08
CA SER A 85 -25.57 5.50 0.31
C SER A 85 -25.26 4.86 -1.06
N THR A 86 -24.27 5.39 -1.79
CA THR A 86 -23.85 4.81 -3.08
C THR A 86 -23.30 3.40 -2.92
N CYS A 87 -22.48 3.14 -1.91
CA CYS A 87 -21.93 1.80 -1.64
C CYS A 87 -23.03 0.81 -1.29
N ASP A 88 -24.03 1.23 -0.50
CA ASP A 88 -25.18 0.40 -0.14
C ASP A 88 -26.04 0.04 -1.36
N LEU A 89 -26.36 1.03 -2.20
CA LEU A 89 -27.08 0.80 -3.47
C LEU A 89 -26.32 -0.16 -4.41
N LEU A 90 -25.00 0.00 -4.53
CA LEU A 90 -24.17 -0.87 -5.36
C LEU A 90 -24.11 -2.30 -4.81
N LEU A 91 -24.07 -2.45 -3.49
CA LEU A 91 -24.07 -3.75 -2.83
C LEU A 91 -25.41 -4.47 -3.02
N GLN A 92 -26.53 -3.79 -2.76
CA GLN A 92 -27.88 -4.33 -2.99
C GLN A 92 -28.10 -4.72 -4.45
N ARG A 93 -27.61 -3.90 -5.39
CA ARG A 93 -27.67 -4.24 -6.83
C ARG A 93 -26.85 -5.49 -7.13
N HIS A 94 -25.65 -5.62 -6.56
CA HIS A 94 -24.79 -6.77 -6.76
C HIS A 94 -25.40 -8.07 -6.20
N GLU A 95 -26.09 -7.98 -5.07
CA GLU A 95 -26.78 -9.12 -4.45
C GLU A 95 -27.96 -9.62 -5.30
N ARG A 96 -28.72 -8.70 -5.91
CA ARG A 96 -29.81 -9.04 -6.86
C ARG A 96 -29.26 -9.57 -8.19
N ASP A 97 -28.19 -8.95 -8.68
CA ASP A 97 -27.61 -9.25 -9.98
C ASP A 97 -26.09 -9.09 -9.94
N PRO A 98 -25.30 -10.19 -10.01
CA PRO A 98 -23.83 -10.18 -9.91
C PRO A 98 -23.11 -9.51 -11.10
N PHE A 99 -23.37 -8.23 -11.36
CA PHE A 99 -22.91 -7.49 -12.54
C PHE A 99 -21.38 -7.41 -12.68
N LEU A 100 -20.64 -7.47 -11.56
CA LEU A 100 -19.17 -7.52 -11.58
C LEU A 100 -18.64 -8.79 -12.25
N LYS A 101 -19.34 -9.93 -12.10
CA LYS A 101 -18.99 -11.19 -12.79
C LYS A 101 -19.24 -11.11 -14.30
N ARG A 102 -20.23 -10.30 -14.71
CA ARG A 102 -20.55 -10.06 -16.12
C ARG A 102 -19.61 -9.07 -16.78
N GLY A 103 -18.60 -8.54 -16.09
CA GLY A 103 -17.61 -7.61 -16.63
C GLY A 103 -18.13 -6.17 -16.69
N VAL A 104 -17.41 -5.25 -16.05
CA VAL A 104 -17.77 -3.83 -16.00
C VAL A 104 -17.38 -3.16 -17.32
N VAL A 105 -18.37 -2.76 -18.11
CA VAL A 105 -18.18 -1.81 -19.20
C VAL A 105 -19.12 -0.65 -18.92
N PHE A 106 -18.54 0.52 -18.68
CA PHE A 106 -19.33 1.74 -18.58
C PHE A 106 -19.92 2.00 -19.96
N HIS A 107 -21.22 1.81 -20.10
CA HIS A 107 -21.93 2.23 -21.29
C HIS A 107 -22.12 3.74 -21.17
N HIS A 108 -21.50 4.51 -22.05
CA HIS A 108 -22.15 5.74 -22.48
C HIS A 108 -23.35 5.32 -23.33
N ASP A 109 -24.50 5.95 -23.13
CA ASP A 109 -25.82 5.53 -23.65
C ASP A 109 -25.92 5.42 -25.19
N TYR A 110 -24.84 5.75 -25.91
CA TYR A 110 -24.76 5.74 -27.38
C TYR A 110 -23.68 4.82 -27.97
N ALA A 111 -23.00 4.01 -27.14
CA ALA A 111 -21.95 3.14 -27.64
C ALA A 111 -22.55 1.98 -28.47
N ARG A 112 -22.21 1.90 -29.77
CA ARG A 112 -22.66 0.82 -30.65
C ARG A 112 -22.25 -0.55 -30.08
N PRO A 113 -23.13 -1.58 -30.11
CA PRO A 113 -22.88 -2.88 -29.46
C PRO A 113 -21.53 -3.52 -29.81
N HIS A 114 -21.10 -3.43 -31.07
CA HIS A 114 -19.83 -4.00 -31.52
C HIS A 114 -18.60 -3.29 -30.91
N VAL A 115 -18.67 -1.98 -30.68
CA VAL A 115 -17.59 -1.19 -30.04
C VAL A 115 -17.45 -1.61 -28.58
N VAL A 116 -18.57 -1.75 -27.88
CA VAL A 116 -18.61 -2.19 -26.47
C VAL A 116 -17.96 -3.57 -26.33
N LEU A 117 -18.32 -4.53 -27.19
CA LEU A 117 -17.77 -5.88 -27.14
C LEU A 117 -16.25 -5.88 -27.40
N ALA A 118 -15.79 -5.13 -28.41
CA ALA A 118 -14.38 -5.03 -28.73
C ALA A 118 -13.56 -4.38 -27.61
N VAL A 119 -14.05 -3.26 -27.06
CA VAL A 119 -13.41 -2.55 -25.94
C VAL A 119 -13.35 -3.42 -24.70
N ARG A 120 -14.45 -4.13 -24.39
CA ARG A 120 -14.50 -5.08 -23.28
C ARG A 120 -13.46 -6.19 -23.42
N GLN A 121 -13.38 -6.82 -24.59
CA GLN A 121 -12.39 -7.87 -24.83
C GLN A 121 -10.97 -7.36 -24.73
N LYS A 122 -10.69 -6.16 -25.28
CA LYS A 122 -9.38 -5.53 -25.18
C LYS A 122 -9.00 -5.21 -23.74
N LEU A 123 -9.93 -4.67 -22.95
CA LEU A 123 -9.72 -4.39 -21.54
C LEU A 123 -9.43 -5.66 -20.73
N LEU A 124 -10.23 -6.72 -20.92
CA LEU A 124 -10.05 -8.00 -20.23
C LEU A 124 -8.70 -8.64 -20.56
N LYS A 125 -8.23 -8.53 -21.81
CA LYS A 125 -6.92 -9.04 -22.24
C LYS A 125 -5.75 -8.18 -21.74
N SER A 126 -5.94 -6.86 -21.65
CA SER A 126 -4.87 -5.91 -21.29
C SER A 126 -4.45 -5.96 -19.82
N LYS A 127 -5.30 -6.46 -18.92
CA LYS A 127 -5.07 -6.41 -17.47
C LYS A 127 -4.71 -7.80 -16.93
N LEU A 128 -3.74 -7.82 -16.01
CA LEU A 128 -3.35 -9.04 -15.28
C LEU A 128 -4.55 -9.64 -14.53
N LYS A 129 -4.61 -10.97 -14.45
CA LYS A 129 -5.66 -11.66 -13.67
C LYS A 129 -5.73 -11.18 -12.22
N GLN A 130 -4.59 -10.82 -11.63
CA GLN A 130 -4.49 -10.31 -10.27
C GLN A 130 -5.20 -8.97 -10.08
N PHE A 131 -5.16 -8.07 -11.08
CA PHE A 131 -5.87 -6.79 -11.06
C PHE A 131 -7.38 -7.00 -10.85
N TRP A 132 -7.98 -7.97 -11.54
CA TRP A 132 -9.39 -8.29 -11.39
C TRP A 132 -9.69 -8.96 -10.06
N LYS A 133 -8.87 -9.94 -9.65
CA LYS A 133 -9.05 -10.71 -8.41
C LYS A 133 -8.93 -9.84 -7.16
N GLU A 134 -7.97 -8.93 -7.11
CA GLU A 134 -7.68 -8.11 -5.92
C GLU A 134 -8.29 -6.71 -5.97
N GLY A 135 -8.66 -6.25 -7.18
CA GLY A 135 -9.34 -4.99 -7.42
C GLY A 135 -10.85 -5.17 -7.52
N ILE A 136 -11.34 -5.36 -8.74
CA ILE A 136 -12.77 -5.26 -9.07
C ILE A 136 -13.61 -6.33 -8.37
N MET A 137 -13.11 -7.57 -8.27
CA MET A 137 -13.82 -8.65 -7.60
C MET A 137 -13.84 -8.51 -6.08
N ARG A 138 -13.01 -7.63 -5.50
CA ARG A 138 -13.00 -7.29 -4.07
C ARG A 138 -13.84 -6.05 -3.72
N LEU A 139 -14.54 -5.48 -4.69
CA LEU A 139 -15.37 -4.30 -4.48
C LEU A 139 -16.52 -4.53 -3.48
N PRO A 140 -17.25 -5.67 -3.52
CA PRO A 140 -18.32 -5.92 -2.56
C PRO A 140 -17.84 -5.89 -1.10
N GLU A 141 -16.67 -6.47 -0.82
CA GLU A 141 -16.05 -6.48 0.51
C GLU A 141 -15.64 -5.07 0.94
N ARG A 142 -15.11 -4.27 0.00
CA ARG A 142 -14.75 -2.87 0.26
C ARG A 142 -16.00 -2.01 0.53
N TRP A 143 -17.09 -2.18 -0.21
CA TRP A 143 -18.35 -1.49 0.03
C TRP A 143 -18.93 -1.82 1.41
N LYS A 144 -18.94 -3.11 1.78
CA LYS A 144 -19.35 -3.55 3.14
C LYS A 144 -18.52 -2.88 4.24
N LYS A 145 -17.21 -2.78 4.02
CA LYS A 145 -16.31 -2.10 4.97
C LYS A 145 -16.62 -0.60 5.08
N VAL A 146 -16.88 0.08 3.95
CA VAL A 146 -17.24 1.50 3.94
C VAL A 146 -18.55 1.78 4.69
N ILE A 147 -19.55 0.92 4.51
CA ILE A 147 -20.85 1.02 5.21
C ILE A 147 -20.65 0.80 6.71
N LYS A 148 -19.92 -0.26 7.11
CA LYS A 148 -19.69 -0.58 8.52
C LYS A 148 -18.88 0.50 9.26
N GLN A 149 -18.00 1.20 8.55
CA GLN A 149 -17.10 2.20 9.13
C GLN A 149 -17.61 3.63 8.95
N SER A 150 -18.82 3.86 8.39
CA SER A 150 -19.36 5.21 8.15
C SER A 150 -18.35 6.17 7.48
N CYS A 151 -17.52 5.66 6.57
CA CYS A 151 -16.39 6.38 5.96
C CYS A 151 -15.29 6.91 6.92
N SER A 152 -15.23 6.51 8.19
CA SER A 152 -14.08 6.82 9.05
C SER A 152 -12.84 6.10 8.51
N TYR A 153 -11.83 6.85 8.08
CA TYR A 153 -10.53 6.28 7.78
C TYR A 153 -10.01 5.60 9.05
N ILE A 154 -9.56 4.35 8.94
CA ILE A 154 -8.79 3.72 10.01
C ILE A 154 -7.53 4.59 10.13
N THR A 155 -7.45 5.41 11.17
CA THR A 155 -6.22 6.04 11.64
C THR A 155 -5.24 4.97 12.09
#